data_AF-A0A841VC42-F1
#
_entry.id   AF-A0A841VC42-F1
#
_cell.length_a   1.000
_cell.length_b   1.000
_cell.length_c   1.000
_cell.angle_alpha   90.00
_cell.angle_beta   90.00
_cell.angle_gamma   90.00
#
_symmetry.space_group_name_H-M   'P 1'
#
loop_
_entity.id
_entity.type
_entity.pdbx_description
1 polymer ?
#
loop_
_entity_poly.entity_id
_entity_poly.type
_entity_poly.pdbx_seq_one_letter_code
_entity_poly.pdbx_strand_id
1 'polypeptide(L)' 'MTASPIDIRVQDIDHCGIVAGICDEMNLVEQINRLLGTHSQEIISAGQVVKAMILNGLG' A
#
# COMPACT_ATOMS: atom_id res chain seq x y z
N MET A 1 14.53 29.85 20.14
CA MET A 1 13.97 29.13 18.97
C MET A 1 13.20 27.95 19.53
N THR A 2 11.89 28.09 19.73
CA THR A 2 11.04 27.00 20.21
C THR A 2 10.65 26.15 19.01
N ALA A 3 10.90 24.83 19.07
CA ALA A 3 10.47 23.91 18.03
C ALA A 3 8.95 23.99 17.87
N SER A 4 8.46 24.12 16.64
CA SER A 4 7.03 24.03 16.35
C SER A 4 6.52 22.66 16.77
N PRO A 5 5.30 22.56 17.34
CA PRO A 5 4.73 21.25 17.68
C PRO A 5 4.63 20.40 16.41
N ILE A 6 5.09 19.16 16.49
CA ILE A 6 4.95 18.17 15.42
C ILE A 6 3.46 17.87 15.31
N ASP A 7 2.83 18.24 14.19
CA ASP A 7 1.44 17.91 13.91
C ASP A 7 1.35 16.41 13.57
N ILE A 8 0.94 15.60 14.55
CA ILE A 8 0.77 14.15 14.39
C ILE A 8 -0.69 13.89 14.04
N ARG A 9 -0.91 13.34 12.85
CA ARG A 9 -2.23 12.84 12.44
C ARG A 9 -2.32 11.34 12.67
N VAL A 10 -3.40 10.92 13.31
CA VAL A 10 -3.76 9.51 13.51
C VAL A 10 -5.02 9.24 12.70
N GLN A 11 -5.02 8.15 11.95
CA GLN A 11 -6.17 7.70 11.16
C GLN A 11 -6.38 6.21 11.40
N ASP A 12 -7.65 5.81 11.56
CA ASP A 12 -8.05 4.41 11.55
C ASP A 12 -8.15 3.93 10.09
N ILE A 13 -7.59 2.76 9.80
CA ILE A 13 -7.63 2.11 8.48
C ILE A 13 -8.68 0.99 8.43
N ASP A 14 -9.52 0.88 9.47
CA ASP A 14 -10.57 -0.12 9.62
C ASP A 14 -10.04 -1.54 9.36
N HIS A 15 -10.75 -2.29 8.52
CA HIS A 15 -10.42 -3.65 8.11
C HIS A 15 -9.47 -3.68 6.91
N CYS A 16 -9.14 -2.54 6.28
CA CYS A 16 -8.25 -2.49 5.11
C CYS A 16 -6.86 -3.02 5.43
N GLY A 17 -6.38 -2.82 6.66
CA GLY A 17 -5.13 -3.43 7.15
C GLY A 17 -5.15 -4.96 7.15
N ILE A 18 -6.27 -5.55 7.60
CA ILE A 18 -6.45 -7.01 7.61
C ILE A 18 -6.53 -7.55 6.18
N VAL A 19 -7.31 -6.89 5.32
CA VAL A 19 -7.43 -7.28 3.89
C VAL A 19 -6.06 -7.22 3.21
N ALA A 20 -5.28 -6.15 3.43
CA ALA A 20 -3.93 -6.03 2.87
C ALA A 20 -2.97 -7.12 3.39
N GLY A 21 -3.10 -7.52 4.67
CA GLY A 21 -2.34 -8.64 5.23
C GLY A 21 -2.71 -9.99 4.60
N ILE A 22 -4.00 -10.26 4.40
CA ILE A 22 -4.46 -11.48 3.70
C ILE A 22 -3.93 -11.49 2.25
N CYS A 23 -3.89 -10.34 1.57
CA CYS A 23 -3.31 -10.25 0.23
C CYS A 23 -1.83 -10.64 0.19
N ASP A 24 -1.05 -10.34 1.24
CA ASP A 24 0.33 -10.79 1.36
C ASP A 24 0.41 -12.30 1.59
N GLU A 25 -0.40 -12.84 2.49
CA GLU A 25 -0.43 -14.28 2.78
C GLU A 25 -0.75 -15.10 1.53
N MET A 26 -1.61 -14.57 0.67
CA MET A 26 -1.97 -15.16 -0.63
C MET A 26 -0.94 -14.88 -1.75
N ASN A 27 0.15 -14.17 -1.48
CA ASN A 27 1.15 -13.72 -2.46
C ASN A 27 0.51 -12.98 -3.66
N LEU A 28 -0.53 -12.17 -3.43
CA LEU A 28 -1.24 -11.48 -4.51
C LEU A 28 -0.36 -10.39 -5.14
N VAL A 29 0.49 -9.72 -4.35
CA VAL A 29 1.42 -8.69 -4.83
C VAL A 29 2.36 -9.29 -5.89
N GLU A 30 2.94 -10.45 -5.60
CA GLU A 30 3.86 -11.17 -6.48
C GLU A 30 3.14 -11.69 -7.72
N GLN A 31 1.91 -12.18 -7.57
CA GLN A 31 1.10 -12.64 -8.70
C GLN A 31 0.77 -11.48 -9.66
N ILE A 32 0.38 -10.32 -9.14
CA ILE A 32 0.12 -9.11 -9.94
C ILE A 32 1.39 -8.71 -10.71
N ASN A 33 2.52 -8.60 -10.01
CA ASN A 33 3.80 -8.24 -10.62
C ASN A 33 4.23 -9.24 -11.71
N ARG A 34 3.98 -10.54 -11.50
CA ARG A 34 4.29 -11.58 -12.50
C ARG A 34 3.40 -11.47 -13.73
N LEU A 35 2.11 -11.20 -13.56
CA LEU A 35 1.14 -11.15 -14.66
C LEU A 35 1.26 -9.89 -15.49
N LEU A 36 1.53 -8.74 -14.85
CA LEU A 36 1.68 -7.45 -15.53
C LEU A 36 3.11 -7.23 -16.05
N GLY A 37 4.10 -7.92 -15.47
CA GLY A 37 5.50 -7.63 -15.71
C GLY A 37 5.93 -6.34 -15.02
N THR A 38 7.08 -5.81 -15.43
CA THR A 38 7.62 -4.54 -14.94
C THR A 38 7.96 -3.63 -16.11
N HIS A 39 7.66 -2.35 -15.96
CA HIS A 39 8.06 -1.29 -16.89
C HIS A 39 9.25 -0.51 -16.34
N SER A 40 10.14 -0.04 -17.22
CA SER A 40 11.38 0.67 -16.82
C SER A 40 11.14 2.00 -16.09
N GLN A 41 9.93 2.53 -16.19
CA GLN A 41 9.50 3.77 -15.52
C GLN A 41 8.75 3.50 -14.20
N GLU A 42 8.53 2.25 -13.81
CA GLU A 42 7.92 1.93 -12.51
C GLU A 42 8.85 2.35 -11.38
N ILE A 43 8.34 3.25 -10.52
CA ILE A 43 9.00 3.61 -9.26
C ILE A 43 8.55 2.64 -8.15
N ILE A 44 7.32 2.16 -8.24
CA ILE A 44 6.68 1.22 -7.33
C ILE A 44 6.02 0.15 -8.21
N SER A 45 6.14 -1.12 -7.83
CA SER A 45 5.56 -2.22 -8.62
C SER A 45 4.03 -2.18 -8.61
N ALA A 46 3.40 -2.67 -9.68
CA ALA A 46 1.94 -2.68 -9.79
C ALA A 46 1.23 -3.37 -8.61
N GLY A 47 1.77 -4.49 -8.11
CA GLY A 47 1.23 -5.19 -6.95
C GLY A 47 1.31 -4.36 -5.66
N GLN A 48 2.39 -3.61 -5.47
CA GLN A 48 2.52 -2.69 -4.33
C GLN A 48 1.53 -1.53 -4.43
N VAL A 49 1.31 -1.00 -5.64
CA VAL A 49 0.28 0.04 -5.87
C VAL A 49 -1.10 -0.49 -5.51
N VAL A 50 -1.47 -1.70 -5.97
CA VAL A 50 -2.77 -2.30 -5.63
C VAL A 50 -2.93 -2.51 -4.12
N LYS A 51 -1.89 -2.98 -3.43
CA LYS A 51 -1.93 -3.12 -1.97
C LYS A 51 -2.08 -1.77 -1.26
N ALA A 52 -1.39 -0.74 -1.75
CA ALA A 52 -1.54 0.62 -1.24
C ALA A 52 -2.95 1.17 -1.49
N MET A 53 -3.56 0.87 -2.64
CA MET A 53 -4.97 1.20 -2.90
C MET A 53 -5.88 0.51 -1.89
N ILE A 54 -5.68 -0.79 -1.61
CA ILE A 54 -6.47 -1.50 -0.58
C ILE A 54 -6.36 -0.81 0.79
N LEU A 55 -5.15 -0.46 1.21
CA LEU A 55 -4.92 0.27 2.48
C LEU A 55 -5.57 1.65 2.50
N ASN A 56 -5.75 2.28 1.35
CA ASN A 56 -6.43 3.57 1.20
C ASN A 56 -7.91 3.43 0.85
N GLY A 57 -8.53 2.23 0.94
CA GLY A 57 -9.95 2.06 0.60
C GLY A 57 -10.27 2.19 -0.90
N LEU A 58 -9.28 1.88 -1.76
CA LEU A 58 -9.24 2.06 -3.22
C LEU A 58 -9.02 3.50 -3.72
N GLY A 59 -8.75 4.44 -2.82
CA GLY A 59 -8.53 5.87 -3.10
C GLY A 59 -9.53 6.75 -2.37
#